data_AF-A0A0S7YXJ1-F1
#
_entry.id   AF-A0A0S7YXJ1-F1
#
_cell.length_a   1.000
_cell.length_b   1.000
_cell.length_c   1.000
_cell.angle_alpha   90.00
_cell.angle_beta   90.00
_cell.angle_gamma   90.00
#
_symmetry.space_group_name_H-M   'P 1'
#
loop_
_entity.id
_entity.type
_entity.pdbx_description
1 polymer ?
#
loop_
_entity_poly.entity_id
_entity_poly.type
_entity_poly.pdbx_seq_one_letter_code
_entity_poly.pdbx_strand_id
1 'polypeptide(L)'
;MHPDSTRRARWLEPPTLAGTVHAGVVVGLLLIVSVLGVIPAVFVVAPISPEADAVTLCLPGVGPVQRFTEDLGGEREELVYIHEGVHAKQCRSLGATAFAQRVTTPDGRLALEAGALCAEVAVLAMRGADRARMRNRTVELLASEYFGDGTVRLSEITAAVDDACGTGIGD
;
A
#
# COMPACT_ATOMS: atom_id res chain seq x y z
N MET A 1 9.76 -71.46 34.72
CA MET A 1 9.58 -70.02 34.44
C MET A 1 9.97 -69.78 32.98
N HIS A 2 9.00 -69.56 32.10
CA HIS A 2 9.22 -69.23 30.69
C HIS A 2 9.02 -67.72 30.51
N PRO A 3 9.96 -67.00 29.86
CA PRO A 3 9.79 -65.59 29.55
C PRO A 3 8.77 -65.44 28.42
N ASP A 4 7.73 -64.63 28.69
CA ASP A 4 6.69 -64.27 27.76
C ASP A 4 7.27 -63.33 26.68
N SER A 5 7.34 -63.83 25.44
CA SER A 5 8.02 -63.21 24.30
C SER A 5 7.08 -62.39 23.40
N THR A 6 5.87 -62.08 23.85
CA THR A 6 4.88 -61.35 23.04
C THR A 6 4.99 -59.83 23.12
N ARG A 7 6.20 -59.26 23.10
CA ARG A 7 6.38 -57.88 22.61
C ARG A 7 6.53 -57.92 21.10
N ARG A 8 5.41 -58.09 20.39
CA ARG A 8 5.38 -57.81 18.95
C ARG A 8 5.68 -56.33 18.77
N ALA A 9 6.88 -56.05 18.27
CA ALA A 9 7.21 -54.75 17.70
C ALA A 9 6.13 -54.45 16.66
N ARG A 10 5.27 -53.48 16.96
CA ARG A 10 4.26 -52.96 16.04
C ARG A 10 5.04 -52.17 14.99
N TRP A 11 5.52 -52.87 13.96
CA TRP A 11 6.15 -52.28 12.80
C TRP A 11 5.16 -51.26 12.23
N LEU A 12 5.55 -49.98 12.27
CA LEU A 12 4.80 -48.90 11.64
C LEU A 12 4.77 -49.20 10.15
N GLU A 13 3.58 -49.52 9.63
CA GLU A 13 3.38 -49.71 8.21
C GLU A 13 3.86 -48.44 7.47
N PRO A 14 4.62 -48.59 6.37
CA PRO A 14 5.09 -47.44 5.63
C PRO A 14 3.88 -46.62 5.17
N PRO A 15 3.93 -45.28 5.27
CA PRO A 15 2.82 -44.43 4.89
C PRO A 15 2.47 -44.70 3.41
N THR A 16 1.19 -44.92 3.14
CA THR A 16 0.70 -45.11 1.79
C THR A 16 0.90 -43.83 0.98
N LEU A 17 1.23 -43.95 -0.31
CA LEU A 17 1.40 -42.81 -1.23
C LEU A 17 0.22 -41.82 -1.15
N ALA A 18 -1.01 -42.33 -1.01
CA ALA A 18 -2.21 -41.51 -0.83
C ALA A 18 -2.19 -40.64 0.44
N GLY A 19 -1.68 -41.18 1.56
CA GLY A 19 -1.52 -40.43 2.82
C GLY A 19 -0.47 -39.33 2.74
N THR A 20 0.62 -39.57 1.99
CA THR A 20 1.67 -38.55 1.78
C THR A 20 1.21 -37.38 0.91
N VAL A 21 0.39 -37.63 -0.12
CA VAL A 21 -0.15 -36.58 -0.99
C VAL A 21 -1.17 -35.71 -0.24
N HIS A 22 -2.06 -36.32 0.55
CA HIS A 22 -3.04 -35.57 1.35
C HIS A 22 -2.35 -34.71 2.42
N ALA A 23 -1.37 -35.26 3.13
CA ALA A 23 -0.58 -34.49 4.10
C ALA A 23 0.15 -33.31 3.44
N GLY A 24 0.75 -33.52 2.26
CA GLY A 24 1.42 -32.46 1.51
C GLY A 24 0.47 -31.34 1.07
N VAL A 25 -0.72 -31.68 0.57
CA VAL A 25 -1.75 -30.69 0.16
C VAL A 25 -2.25 -29.88 1.36
N VAL A 26 -2.52 -30.54 2.50
CA VAL A 26 -2.98 -29.86 3.72
C VAL A 26 -1.93 -28.92 4.28
N VAL A 27 -0.66 -29.35 4.34
CA VAL A 27 0.45 -28.50 4.78
C VAL A 27 0.65 -27.32 3.83
N GLY A 28 0.58 -27.55 2.51
CA GLY A 28 0.66 -26.49 1.51
C GLY A 28 -0.44 -25.44 1.66
N LEU A 29 -1.70 -25.88 1.84
CA LEU A 29 -2.84 -25.00 2.09
C LEU A 29 -2.70 -24.21 3.39
N LEU A 30 -2.27 -24.84 4.48
CA LEU A 30 -2.04 -24.16 5.75
C LEU A 30 -0.95 -23.10 5.63
N LEU A 31 0.15 -23.40 4.94
CA LEU A 31 1.21 -22.42 4.68
C LEU A 31 0.71 -21.24 3.85
N ILE A 32 -0.07 -21.51 2.80
CA ILE A 32 -0.69 -20.44 1.98
C ILE A 32 -1.61 -19.56 2.84
N VAL A 33 -2.48 -20.17 3.65
CA VAL A 33 -3.39 -19.43 4.54
C VAL A 33 -2.62 -18.66 5.61
N SER A 34 -1.57 -19.24 6.20
CA SER A 34 -0.72 -18.54 7.17
C SER A 34 0.02 -17.37 6.54
N VAL A 35 0.59 -17.52 5.34
CA VAL A 35 1.27 -16.43 4.63
C VAL A 35 0.27 -15.33 4.23
N LEU A 36 -0.88 -15.72 3.69
CA LEU A 36 -1.94 -14.78 3.31
C LEU A 36 -2.61 -14.11 4.51
N GLY A 37 -2.63 -14.74 5.68
CA GLY A 37 -3.24 -14.19 6.90
C GLY A 37 -2.29 -13.35 7.74
N VAL A 38 -1.02 -13.75 7.87
CA VAL A 38 -0.02 -13.08 8.71
C VAL A 38 0.49 -11.80 8.08
N ILE A 39 0.69 -11.76 6.76
CA ILE A 39 1.21 -10.56 6.09
C ILE A 39 0.27 -9.36 6.27
N PRO A 40 -1.05 -9.44 5.98
CA PRO A 40 -1.97 -8.34 6.25
C PRO A 40 -2.00 -7.94 7.71
N ALA A 41 -1.97 -8.91 8.63
CA ALA A 41 -2.03 -8.66 10.07
C ALA A 41 -0.82 -7.84 10.55
N VAL A 42 0.41 -8.18 10.14
CA VAL A 42 1.62 -7.44 10.53
C VAL A 42 1.56 -5.98 10.10
N PHE A 43 1.02 -5.68 8.92
CA PHE A 43 0.86 -4.30 8.44
C PHE A 43 -0.23 -3.51 9.18
N VAL A 44 -1.26 -4.18 9.68
CA VAL A 44 -2.31 -3.53 10.49
C VAL A 44 -1.76 -3.10 11.86
N VAL A 45 -0.82 -3.85 12.45
CA VAL A 45 -0.24 -3.53 13.77
C VAL A 45 1.08 -2.73 13.72
N ALA A 46 1.77 -2.66 12.58
CA ALA A 46 3.01 -1.89 12.48
C ALA A 46 2.76 -0.39 12.76
N PRO A 47 3.60 0.32 13.53
CA PRO A 47 3.41 1.76 13.74
C PRO A 47 3.56 2.54 12.42
N ILE A 48 2.77 3.59 12.24
CA ILE A 48 2.99 4.58 11.17
C ILE A 48 4.34 5.25 11.45
N SER A 49 5.10 5.59 10.40
CA SER A 49 6.34 6.38 10.59
C SER A 49 6.01 7.64 11.39
N PRO A 50 6.82 8.04 12.39
CA PRO A 50 6.57 9.25 13.18
C PRO A 50 6.54 10.54 12.34
N GLU A 51 7.01 10.47 11.09
CA GLU A 51 7.04 11.59 10.13
C GLU A 51 5.79 11.62 9.22
N ALA A 52 4.95 10.58 9.24
CA ALA A 52 3.79 10.45 8.38
C ALA A 52 2.48 10.69 9.14
N ASP A 53 1.65 11.58 8.62
CA ASP A 53 0.32 11.90 9.17
C ASP A 53 -0.70 10.79 8.92
N ALA A 54 -0.55 10.08 7.80
CA ALA A 54 -1.42 8.99 7.41
C ALA A 54 -0.73 8.05 6.43
N VAL A 55 -1.37 6.93 6.15
CA VAL A 55 -0.96 5.98 5.12
C VAL A 55 -2.15 5.21 4.57
N THR A 56 -2.18 5.02 3.25
CA THR A 56 -3.07 4.08 2.57
C THR A 56 -2.31 2.85 2.11
N LEU A 57 -2.75 1.68 2.57
CA LEU A 57 -2.25 0.38 2.15
C LEU A 57 -3.24 -0.31 1.22
N CYS A 58 -2.77 -0.86 0.11
CA CYS A 58 -3.61 -1.60 -0.83
C CYS A 58 -3.44 -3.12 -0.65
N LEU A 59 -4.35 -3.76 0.09
CA LEU A 59 -4.21 -5.16 0.47
C LEU A 59 -4.91 -6.09 -0.53
N PRO A 60 -4.25 -7.19 -0.98
CA PRO A 60 -4.86 -8.17 -1.87
C PRO A 60 -6.15 -8.78 -1.28
N GLY A 61 -7.24 -8.77 -2.05
CA GLY A 61 -8.53 -9.34 -1.63
C GLY A 61 -9.33 -8.52 -0.60
N VAL A 62 -8.73 -7.47 -0.02
CA VAL A 62 -9.39 -6.58 0.96
C VAL A 62 -9.65 -5.20 0.36
N GLY A 63 -8.69 -4.65 -0.40
CA GLY A 63 -8.75 -3.29 -0.94
C GLY A 63 -7.98 -2.29 -0.07
N PRO A 64 -8.32 -0.99 -0.14
CA PRO A 64 -7.59 0.04 0.58
C PRO A 64 -7.89 0.00 2.08
N VAL A 65 -6.85 0.08 2.89
CA VAL A 65 -6.91 0.27 4.34
C VAL A 65 -6.14 1.54 4.66
N GLN A 66 -6.82 2.49 5.31
CA GLN A 66 -6.26 3.81 5.63
C GLN A 66 -6.03 3.91 7.13
N ARG A 67 -4.92 4.52 7.52
CA ARG A 67 -4.60 4.79 8.93
C ARG A 67 -4.12 6.23 9.06
N PHE A 68 -4.54 6.89 10.12
CA PHE A 68 -4.29 8.30 10.39
C PHE A 68 -3.69 8.42 11.80
N THR A 69 -2.82 9.40 12.03
CA THR A 69 -2.33 9.71 13.38
C THR A 69 -3.42 10.38 14.21
N GLU A 70 -3.41 10.14 15.52
CA GLU A 70 -4.46 10.63 16.44
C GLU A 70 -4.37 12.13 16.72
N ASP A 71 -3.27 12.78 16.36
CA ASP A 71 -2.98 14.19 16.61
C ASP A 71 -3.35 15.12 15.44
N LEU A 72 -3.99 14.58 14.39
CA LEU A 72 -4.53 15.38 13.31
C LEU A 72 -5.73 16.21 13.77
N GLY A 73 -5.76 17.47 13.36
CA GLY A 73 -6.90 18.35 13.59
C GLY A 73 -6.98 19.51 12.61
N GLY A 74 -8.19 20.08 12.51
CA GLY A 74 -8.46 21.27 11.71
C GLY A 74 -8.28 21.05 10.21
N GLU A 75 -7.74 22.05 9.51
CA GLU A 75 -7.56 21.99 8.04
C GLU A 75 -6.60 20.88 7.62
N ARG A 76 -5.56 20.59 8.41
CA ARG A 76 -4.59 19.55 8.09
C ARG A 76 -5.23 18.17 8.02
N GLU A 77 -6.08 17.85 9.00
CA GLU A 77 -6.82 16.58 9.04
C GLU A 77 -7.62 16.39 7.76
N GLU A 78 -8.38 17.41 7.36
CA GLU A 78 -9.21 17.35 6.15
C GLU A 78 -8.38 17.12 4.88
N LEU A 79 -7.29 17.87 4.70
CA LEU A 79 -6.43 17.71 3.54
C LEU A 79 -5.80 16.32 3.48
N VAL A 80 -5.36 15.79 4.63
CA VAL A 80 -4.82 14.42 4.73
C VAL A 80 -5.91 13.39 4.38
N TYR A 81 -7.15 13.56 4.83
CA TYR A 81 -8.26 12.68 4.42
C TYR A 81 -8.52 12.70 2.91
N ILE A 82 -8.46 13.89 2.29
CA ILE A 82 -8.62 14.04 0.84
C ILE A 82 -7.48 13.35 0.10
N HIS A 83 -6.25 13.59 0.52
CA HIS A 83 -5.03 12.99 -0.03
C HIS A 83 -5.11 11.46 0.00
N GLU A 84 -5.31 10.88 1.17
CA GLU A 84 -5.39 9.44 1.34
C GLU A 84 -6.61 8.85 0.62
N GLY A 85 -7.71 9.60 0.52
CA GLY A 85 -8.89 9.23 -0.26
C GLY A 85 -8.57 8.99 -1.74
N VAL A 86 -7.63 9.75 -2.31
CA VAL A 86 -7.15 9.54 -3.68
C VAL A 86 -6.35 8.24 -3.78
N HIS A 87 -5.44 7.96 -2.85
CA HIS A 87 -4.72 6.69 -2.82
C HIS A 87 -5.67 5.49 -2.67
N ALA A 88 -6.71 5.62 -1.85
CA ALA A 88 -7.71 4.57 -1.71
C ALA A 88 -8.48 4.34 -3.03
N LYS A 89 -8.80 5.41 -3.77
CA LYS A 89 -9.42 5.31 -5.10
C LYS A 89 -8.47 4.68 -6.13
N GLN A 90 -7.21 5.11 -6.15
CA GLN A 90 -6.16 4.53 -7.01
C GLN A 90 -5.99 3.03 -6.71
N CYS A 91 -5.95 2.63 -5.44
CA CYS A 91 -5.91 1.23 -5.03
C CYS A 91 -7.09 0.43 -5.57
N ARG A 92 -8.33 0.94 -5.41
CA ARG A 92 -9.53 0.29 -5.96
C ARG A 92 -9.50 0.16 -7.48
N SER A 93 -9.01 1.18 -8.17
CA SER A 93 -8.93 1.21 -9.64
C SER A 93 -7.86 0.28 -10.20
N LEU A 94 -6.71 0.20 -9.54
CA LEU A 94 -5.53 -0.51 -10.04
C LEU A 94 -5.48 -1.96 -9.54
N GLY A 95 -6.04 -2.21 -8.36
CA GLY A 95 -5.82 -3.44 -7.60
C GLY A 95 -4.48 -3.43 -6.86
N ALA A 96 -4.38 -4.30 -5.84
CA ALA A 96 -3.24 -4.36 -4.92
C ALA A 96 -1.90 -4.57 -5.62
N THR A 97 -1.82 -5.47 -6.60
CA THR A 97 -0.57 -5.78 -7.30
C THR A 97 -0.04 -4.59 -8.10
N ALA A 98 -0.88 -3.97 -8.93
CA ALA A 98 -0.47 -2.84 -9.77
C ALA A 98 -0.24 -1.56 -8.94
N PHE A 99 -0.97 -1.40 -7.83
CA PHE A 99 -0.70 -0.32 -6.87
C PHE A 99 0.67 -0.52 -6.20
N ALA A 100 0.95 -1.71 -5.68
CA ALA A 100 2.25 -2.04 -5.06
C ALA A 100 3.42 -1.85 -6.03
N GLN A 101 3.27 -2.25 -7.29
CA GLN A 101 4.29 -2.02 -8.34
C GLN A 101 4.59 -0.53 -8.55
N ARG A 102 3.57 0.35 -8.47
CA ARG A 102 3.78 1.79 -8.58
C ARG A 102 4.54 2.34 -7.37
N VAL A 103 4.16 1.91 -6.16
CA VAL A 103 4.82 2.33 -4.91
C VAL A 103 6.30 1.97 -4.88
N THR A 104 6.75 0.91 -5.58
CA THR A 104 8.17 0.51 -5.58
C THR A 104 9.04 1.23 -6.60
N THR A 105 8.48 2.13 -7.43
CA THR A 105 9.24 2.85 -8.47
C THR A 105 9.12 4.35 -8.29
N PRO A 106 10.17 5.16 -8.50
CA PRO A 106 10.10 6.62 -8.38
C PRO A 106 8.99 7.24 -9.24
N ASP A 107 8.91 6.86 -10.52
CA ASP A 107 7.89 7.38 -11.45
C ASP A 107 6.48 6.96 -11.04
N GLY A 108 6.32 5.72 -10.58
CA GLY A 108 5.05 5.20 -10.09
C GLY A 108 4.58 5.92 -8.84
N ARG A 109 5.48 6.18 -7.87
CA ARG A 109 5.20 6.97 -6.68
C ARG A 109 4.83 8.40 -7.06
N LEU A 110 5.62 9.06 -7.90
CA LEU A 110 5.35 10.41 -8.39
C LEU A 110 3.94 10.53 -8.99
N ALA A 111 3.52 9.58 -9.82
CA ALA A 111 2.18 9.59 -10.41
C ALA A 111 1.06 9.40 -9.36
N LEU A 112 1.30 8.61 -8.30
CA LEU A 112 0.34 8.45 -7.20
C LEU A 112 0.21 9.74 -6.40
N GLU A 113 1.34 10.30 -5.95
CA GLU A 113 1.42 11.51 -5.12
C GLU A 113 0.90 12.76 -5.85
N ALA A 114 1.25 12.93 -7.13
CA ALA A 114 0.79 14.08 -7.91
C ALA A 114 -0.74 14.16 -7.96
N GLY A 115 -1.41 13.01 -8.11
CA GLY A 115 -2.87 12.92 -8.05
C GLY A 115 -3.46 13.30 -6.69
N ALA A 116 -2.82 12.85 -5.61
CA ALA A 116 -3.29 13.09 -4.24
C ALA A 116 -3.10 14.55 -3.82
N LEU A 117 -1.89 15.09 -4.03
CA LEU A 117 -1.59 16.50 -3.79
C LEU A 117 -2.46 17.42 -4.64
N CYS A 118 -2.80 17.03 -5.86
CA CYS A 118 -3.68 17.87 -6.66
C CYS A 118 -5.13 17.93 -6.13
N ALA A 119 -5.63 16.85 -5.52
CA ALA A 119 -6.93 16.90 -4.87
C ALA A 119 -6.93 17.88 -3.68
N GLU A 120 -5.84 17.97 -2.92
CA GLU A 120 -5.67 19.00 -1.89
C GLU A 120 -5.70 20.41 -2.50
N VAL A 121 -4.93 20.64 -3.58
CA VAL A 121 -4.89 21.92 -4.30
C VAL A 121 -6.29 22.33 -4.77
N ALA A 122 -7.09 21.39 -5.27
CA ALA A 122 -8.46 21.67 -5.70
C ALA A 122 -9.35 22.14 -4.54
N VAL A 123 -9.20 21.54 -3.34
CA VAL A 123 -9.96 21.96 -2.15
C VAL A 123 -9.52 23.33 -1.64
N LEU A 124 -8.21 23.57 -1.55
CA LEU A 124 -7.68 24.88 -1.18
C LEU A 124 -8.10 25.97 -2.18
N ALA A 125 -8.14 25.66 -3.47
CA ALA A 125 -8.60 26.58 -4.50
C ALA A 125 -10.07 26.98 -4.32
N MET A 126 -10.95 26.03 -3.99
CA MET A 126 -12.36 26.33 -3.68
C MET A 126 -12.51 27.25 -2.47
N ARG A 127 -11.50 27.30 -1.58
CA ARG A 127 -11.43 28.20 -0.42
C ARG A 127 -10.78 29.54 -0.72
N GLY A 128 -10.46 29.81 -1.99
CA GLY A 128 -9.87 31.08 -2.44
C GLY A 128 -8.35 31.09 -2.49
N ALA A 129 -7.67 29.95 -2.31
CA ALA A 129 -6.23 29.87 -2.56
C ALA A 129 -5.91 30.05 -4.05
N ASP A 130 -4.78 30.69 -4.35
CA ASP A 130 -4.26 30.85 -5.70
C ASP A 130 -3.78 29.48 -6.25
N ARG A 131 -4.51 28.94 -7.22
CA ARG A 131 -4.21 27.65 -7.86
C ARG A 131 -2.81 27.59 -8.45
N ALA A 132 -2.36 28.64 -9.14
CA ALA A 132 -1.06 28.64 -9.79
C ALA A 132 0.06 28.60 -8.74
N ARG A 133 -0.11 29.35 -7.65
CA ARG A 133 0.81 29.31 -6.52
C ARG A 133 0.83 27.93 -5.84
N MET A 134 -0.34 27.32 -5.62
CA MET A 134 -0.42 26.01 -4.97
C MET A 134 0.16 24.89 -5.85
N ARG A 135 -0.10 24.91 -7.16
CA ARG A 135 0.56 24.01 -8.13
C ARG A 135 2.08 24.11 -8.04
N ASN A 136 2.63 25.33 -8.06
CA ASN A 136 4.09 25.51 -7.99
C ASN A 136 4.66 24.97 -6.67
N ARG A 137 3.95 25.18 -5.56
CA ARG A 137 4.31 24.59 -4.26
C ARG A 137 4.28 23.06 -4.29
N THR A 138 3.31 22.45 -4.97
CA THR A 138 3.27 20.99 -5.18
C THR A 138 4.49 20.50 -5.97
N VAL A 139 4.89 21.21 -7.03
CA VAL A 139 6.12 20.88 -7.79
C VAL A 139 7.36 20.99 -6.90
N GLU A 140 7.47 22.05 -6.09
CA GLU A 140 8.59 22.25 -5.17
C GLU A 140 8.65 21.14 -4.10
N LEU A 141 7.50 20.76 -3.54
CA LEU A 141 7.41 19.68 -2.56
C LEU A 141 7.90 18.35 -3.17
N LEU A 142 7.35 17.96 -4.32
CA LEU A 142 7.76 16.74 -5.01
C LEU A 142 9.21 16.80 -5.49
N ALA A 143 9.72 17.96 -5.90
CA ALA A 143 11.13 18.11 -6.22
C ALA A 143 12.02 17.87 -4.98
N SER A 144 11.63 18.39 -3.81
CA SER A 144 12.42 18.17 -2.59
C SER A 144 12.52 16.69 -2.21
N GLU A 145 11.49 15.89 -2.50
CA GLU A 145 11.44 14.46 -2.18
C GLU A 145 12.07 13.57 -3.27
N TYR A 146 11.85 13.88 -4.56
CA TYR A 146 12.22 12.99 -5.67
C TYR A 146 13.40 13.48 -6.52
N PHE A 147 13.68 14.79 -6.55
CA PHE A 147 14.78 15.35 -7.35
C PHE A 147 16.12 15.31 -6.58
N GLY A 148 16.09 15.45 -5.25
CA GLY A 148 17.30 15.45 -4.41
C GLY A 148 18.14 14.17 -4.53
N ASP A 149 17.49 13.05 -4.82
CA ASP A 149 18.12 11.73 -4.99
C ASP A 149 18.54 11.44 -6.45
N GLY A 150 18.30 12.37 -7.37
CA GLY A 150 18.65 12.25 -8.80
C GLY A 150 17.80 11.23 -9.58
N THR A 151 16.73 10.71 -8.99
CA THR A 151 15.90 9.63 -9.51
C THR A 151 14.88 10.10 -10.55
N VAL A 152 14.35 11.32 -10.43
CA VAL A 152 13.36 11.88 -11.36
C VAL A 152 13.73 13.31 -11.75
N ARG A 153 13.59 13.67 -13.03
CA ARG A 153 13.92 15.02 -13.51
C ARG A 153 12.81 16.01 -13.14
N LEU A 154 13.17 17.27 -12.89
CA LEU A 154 12.21 18.34 -12.60
C LEU A 154 11.13 18.49 -13.69
N SER A 155 11.48 18.25 -14.96
CA SER A 155 10.52 18.25 -16.06
C SER A 155 9.47 17.15 -15.95
N GLU A 156 9.84 15.98 -15.43
CA GLU A 156 8.93 14.84 -15.23
C GLU A 156 8.00 15.11 -14.04
N ILE A 157 8.52 15.69 -12.96
CA ILE A 157 7.71 16.15 -11.81
C ILE A 157 6.68 17.18 -12.26
N THR A 158 7.12 18.19 -13.02
CA THR A 158 6.24 19.24 -13.54
C THR A 158 5.15 18.66 -14.43
N ALA A 159 5.51 17.75 -15.35
CA ALA A 159 4.56 17.09 -16.24
C ALA A 159 3.55 16.22 -15.48
N ALA A 160 3.99 15.48 -14.45
CA ALA A 160 3.09 14.67 -13.63
C ALA A 160 2.07 15.53 -12.86
N VAL A 161 2.51 16.67 -12.32
CA VAL A 161 1.61 17.63 -11.66
C VAL A 161 0.63 18.24 -12.66
N ASP A 162 1.09 18.61 -13.86
CA ASP A 162 0.23 19.18 -14.90
C ASP A 162 -0.83 18.19 -15.39
N ASP A 163 -0.45 16.93 -15.57
CA ASP A 163 -1.38 15.86 -15.93
C ASP A 163 -2.41 15.62 -14.82
N ALA A 164 -1.95 15.48 -13.58
CA ALA A 164 -2.81 15.22 -12.42
C ALA A 164 -3.78 16.37 -12.10
N CYS A 165 -3.31 17.62 -12.25
CA CYS A 165 -4.13 18.79 -11.97
C CYS A 165 -5.01 19.25 -13.12
N GLY A 166 -4.78 18.70 -14.31
CA GLY A 166 -5.33 19.22 -15.55
C GLY A 166 -4.70 20.58 -15.89
N THR A 167 -4.41 20.78 -17.17
CA THR A 167 -4.07 22.10 -17.72
C THR A 167 -5.30 23.00 -17.90
N GLY A 168 -6.51 22.47 -17.68
CA GLY A 168 -7.77 23.18 -17.82
C GLY A 168 -8.91 22.52 -17.06
N ILE A 169 -9.37 23.16 -15.99
CA ILE A 169 -10.79 23.13 -15.61
C ILE A 169 -11.20 24.60 -15.48
N GLY A 170 -11.51 25.13 -16.65
CA GLY A 170 -11.94 26.48 -16.92
C GLY A 170 -12.52 26.51 -18.32
N ASP A 171 -13.46 25.59 -18.59
CA ASP A 171 -14.54 25.70 -19.57
C ASP A 171 -15.84 25.24 -18.88
#